data_AF-A0A090L6Q8-F1
#
_entry.id   AF-A0A090L6Q8-F1
#
_cell.length_a   1.000
_cell.length_b   1.000
_cell.length_c   1.000
_cell.angle_alpha   90.00
_cell.angle_beta   90.00
_cell.angle_gamma   90.00
#
_symmetry.space_group_name_H-M   'P 1'
#
loop_
_entity.id
_entity.type
_entity.pdbx_description
1 polymer ?
#
loop_
_entity_poly.entity_id
_entity_poly.type
_entity_poly.pdbx_seq_one_letter_code
_entity_poly.pdbx_strand_id
1 'polypeptide(L)'
;MPLIKKKRGILDDVNIKISPDINKIMKNSVVGPAIEKNIGQCMRDKKIGEKKKERKLNREETAGKGWFDMKSPEMTDEIRRDLEVIQMRGAIDPKAHYKKNASKELPKHFQIGTVIETKADFYSSRLTNKERKRTIVDELLAEYDKKKKS
;
A
#
# COMPACT_ATOMS: atom_id res chain seq x y z
N MET A 1 15.25 -12.29 43.08
CA MET A 1 14.60 -13.28 42.18
C MET A 1 15.43 -14.55 42.15
N PRO A 2 14.85 -15.74 42.36
CA PRO A 2 15.62 -16.98 42.34
C PRO A 2 15.93 -17.39 40.89
N LEU A 3 17.19 -17.72 40.64
CA LEU A 3 17.67 -18.23 39.35
C LEU A 3 17.05 -19.60 39.08
N ILE A 4 16.28 -19.72 38.00
CA ILE A 4 15.71 -21.00 37.52
C ILE A 4 16.88 -21.90 37.11
N LYS A 5 17.21 -22.90 37.92
CA LYS A 5 18.22 -23.91 37.58
C LYS A 5 17.66 -24.78 36.45
N LYS A 6 18.36 -24.81 35.31
CA LYS A 6 18.06 -25.68 34.18
C LYS A 6 18.11 -27.14 34.67
N LYS A 7 16.99 -27.87 34.63
CA LYS A 7 16.97 -29.33 34.89
C LYS A 7 17.80 -30.01 33.80
N ARG A 8 18.81 -30.80 34.19
CA ARG A 8 19.57 -31.67 33.26
C ARG A 8 18.61 -32.69 32.65
N GLY A 9 18.64 -32.82 31.32
CA GLY A 9 17.83 -33.78 30.61
C GLY A 9 18.39 -35.20 30.75
N ILE A 10 17.52 -36.20 30.73
CA ILE A 10 17.85 -37.64 30.83
C ILE A 10 18.81 -38.13 29.73
N LEU A 11 18.99 -37.35 28.66
CA LEU A 11 19.83 -37.70 27.51
C LEU A 11 21.19 -36.96 27.51
N ASP A 12 21.47 -36.10 28.49
CA ASP A 12 22.71 -35.32 28.53
C ASP A 12 23.94 -36.20 28.87
N ASP A 13 23.72 -37.38 29.48
CA ASP A 13 24.78 -38.29 29.95
C ASP A 13 25.03 -39.50 29.02
N VAL A 14 24.28 -39.64 27.91
CA VAL A 14 24.46 -40.75 26.96
C VAL A 14 25.35 -40.30 25.81
N ASN A 15 26.65 -40.59 25.91
CA ASN A 15 27.59 -40.41 24.80
C ASN A 15 27.35 -41.49 23.73
N ILE A 16 26.26 -41.35 22.98
CA ILE A 16 26.04 -42.11 21.76
C ILE A 16 27.11 -41.64 20.77
N LYS A 17 28.12 -42.48 20.50
CA LYS A 17 29.08 -42.26 19.42
C LYS A 17 28.35 -42.40 18.09
N ILE A 18 27.58 -41.37 17.74
CA ILE A 18 27.04 -41.18 16.40
C ILE A 18 28.27 -41.13 15.48
N SER A 19 28.30 -42.01 14.47
CA SER A 19 29.47 -42.13 13.61
C SER A 19 29.85 -40.74 13.04
N PRO A 20 31.14 -40.39 13.01
CA PRO A 20 31.60 -39.08 12.51
C PRO A 20 31.13 -38.79 11.07
N ASP A 21 30.74 -39.83 10.33
CA ASP A 21 30.23 -39.77 8.97
C ASP A 21 28.84 -39.13 8.85
N ILE A 22 27.95 -39.30 9.85
CA ILE A 22 26.59 -38.73 9.78
C ILE A 22 26.64 -37.19 9.80
N ASN A 23 27.51 -36.61 10.63
CA ASN A 23 27.72 -35.17 10.69
C ASN A 23 28.28 -34.62 9.36
N LYS A 24 29.15 -35.40 8.69
CA LYS A 24 29.71 -35.06 7.38
C LYS A 24 28.64 -35.11 6.28
N ILE A 25 27.74 -36.09 6.34
CA ILE A 25 26.60 -36.24 5.42
C ILE A 25 25.58 -35.11 5.64
N MET A 26 25.22 -34.79 6.90
CA MET A 26 24.30 -33.70 7.22
C MET A 26 24.83 -32.33 6.79
N LYS A 27 26.15 -32.11 6.81
CA LYS A 27 26.76 -30.84 6.36
C LYS A 27 26.51 -30.53 4.88
N ASN A 28 26.39 -31.56 4.04
CA ASN A 28 26.07 -31.43 2.61
C ASN A 28 24.56 -31.53 2.32
N SER A 29 23.74 -31.77 3.34
CA SER A 29 22.30 -31.90 3.16
C SER A 29 21.65 -30.54 2.90
N VAL A 30 20.54 -30.55 2.16
CA VAL A 30 19.73 -29.36 1.90
C VAL A 30 19.12 -28.84 3.21
N VAL A 31 18.93 -29.69 4.23
CA VAL A 31 18.28 -29.33 5.51
C VAL A 31 19.35 -28.90 6.54
N GLY A 32 20.03 -27.79 6.25
CA GLY A 32 21.06 -27.23 7.14
C GLY A 32 20.50 -26.41 8.31
N PRO A 33 21.36 -26.01 9.28
CA PRO A 33 20.95 -25.25 10.47
C PRO A 33 20.29 -23.89 10.16
N ALA A 34 20.60 -23.30 9.00
CA ALA A 34 19.96 -22.09 8.53
C ALA A 34 18.48 -22.33 8.19
N ILE A 35 18.17 -23.46 7.56
CA ILE A 35 16.81 -23.84 7.20
C ILE A 35 16.01 -24.22 8.45
N GLU A 36 16.60 -24.96 9.39
CA GLU A 36 15.95 -25.29 10.67
C GLU A 36 15.57 -24.02 11.46
N LYS A 37 16.46 -23.02 11.53
CA LYS A 37 16.17 -21.73 12.17
C LYS A 37 15.07 -20.95 11.43
N ASN A 38 15.06 -21.01 10.10
CA ASN A 38 14.05 -20.34 9.26
C ASN A 38 12.67 -21.00 9.33
N ILE A 39 12.59 -22.34 9.40
CA ILE A 39 11.33 -23.08 9.57
C ILE A 39 10.69 -22.74 10.92
N GLY A 40 11.49 -22.57 11.98
CA GLY A 40 10.99 -22.09 13.26
C GLY A 40 10.48 -20.65 13.21
N GLN A 41 11.12 -19.78 12.43
CA GLN A 41 10.84 -18.35 12.33
C GLN A 41 9.43 -18.06 11.78
N CYS A 42 8.99 -18.79 10.74
CA CYS A 42 7.70 -18.53 10.08
C CYS A 42 6.49 -18.87 10.96
N MET A 43 6.66 -19.74 11.96
CA MET A 43 5.62 -20.11 12.92
C MET A 43 5.69 -19.33 14.24
N ARG A 44 6.66 -18.42 14.41
CA ARG A 44 6.74 -17.63 15.65
C ARG A 44 5.70 -16.52 15.63
N ASP A 45 4.94 -16.44 16.71
CA ASP A 45 4.15 -15.26 17.02
C ASP A 45 5.03 -14.01 17.06
N LYS A 46 4.68 -13.00 16.28
CA LYS A 46 5.37 -11.70 16.30
C LYS A 46 5.34 -11.14 17.72
N LYS A 47 6.46 -10.56 18.16
CA LYS A 47 6.54 -9.88 19.46
C LYS A 47 5.53 -8.73 19.49
N ILE A 48 5.05 -8.37 20.68
CA ILE A 48 4.10 -7.26 20.86
C ILE A 48 4.60 -5.95 20.23
N GLY A 49 5.92 -5.67 20.34
CA GLY A 49 6.54 -4.51 19.71
C GLY A 49 6.49 -4.55 18.18
N GLU A 50 6.72 -5.71 17.58
CA GLU A 50 6.64 -5.92 16.13
C GLU A 50 5.20 -5.75 15.64
N LYS A 51 4.22 -6.35 16.33
CA LYS A 51 2.78 -6.17 16.05
C LYS A 51 2.38 -4.69 16.15
N LYS A 52 2.92 -3.93 17.12
CA LYS A 52 2.66 -2.49 17.27
C LYS A 52 3.27 -1.68 16.12
N LYS A 53 4.49 -2.01 15.69
CA LYS A 53 5.16 -1.36 14.55
C LYS A 53 4.40 -1.60 13.24
N GLU A 54 3.98 -2.84 12.99
CA GLU A 54 3.19 -3.21 11.81
C GLU A 54 1.83 -2.50 11.79
N ARG A 55 1.13 -2.40 12.93
CA ARG A 55 -0.10 -1.61 13.03
C ARG A 55 0.12 -0.13 12.73
N LYS A 56 1.29 0.42 13.07
CA LYS A 56 1.61 1.81 12.77
C LYS A 56 1.84 2.00 11.26
N LEU A 57 2.63 1.12 10.64
CA LEU A 57 2.86 1.12 9.19
C LEU A 57 1.54 0.98 8.42
N ASN A 58 0.69 0.02 8.80
CA ASN A 58 -0.60 -0.17 8.14
C ASN A 58 -1.50 1.08 8.26
N ARG A 59 -1.47 1.81 9.39
CA ARG A 59 -2.20 3.08 9.55
C ARG A 59 -1.59 4.22 8.73
N GLU A 60 -0.29 4.18 8.47
CA GLU A 60 0.38 5.18 7.65
C GLU A 60 0.09 4.94 6.17
N GLU A 61 0.06 3.69 5.74
CA GLU A 61 -0.17 3.25 4.35
C GLU A 61 -1.66 3.24 3.95
N THR A 62 -2.54 2.89 4.88
CA THR A 62 -3.98 2.73 4.61
C THR A 62 -4.84 3.64 5.48
N ALA A 63 -5.98 4.06 4.94
CA ALA A 63 -7.00 4.79 5.70
C ALA A 63 -7.68 3.91 6.79
N GLY A 64 -7.40 2.61 6.80
CA GLY A 64 -7.87 1.62 7.76
C GLY A 64 -9.20 0.94 7.38
N LYS A 65 -9.59 -0.04 8.20
CA LYS A 65 -10.74 -0.92 7.94
C LYS A 65 -12.08 -0.20 7.81
N GLY A 66 -12.24 0.94 8.49
CA GLY A 66 -13.46 1.76 8.41
C GLY A 66 -13.67 2.39 7.01
N TRP A 67 -12.61 2.41 6.20
CA TRP A 67 -12.64 2.92 4.83
C TRP A 67 -11.96 1.93 3.87
N PHE A 68 -12.40 0.67 3.97
CA PHE A 68 -12.00 -0.45 3.10
C PHE A 68 -10.50 -0.56 2.82
N ASP A 69 -9.66 -0.20 3.80
CA ASP A 69 -8.19 -0.23 3.69
C ASP A 69 -7.66 0.51 2.44
N MET A 70 -8.27 1.67 2.11
CA MET A 70 -7.85 2.50 0.99
C MET A 70 -6.37 2.88 1.10
N LYS A 71 -5.58 2.50 0.09
CA LYS A 71 -4.14 2.74 0.04
C LYS A 71 -3.82 4.20 -0.26
N SER A 72 -2.74 4.70 0.33
CA SER A 72 -2.11 5.97 -0.01
C SER A 72 -1.26 5.81 -1.28
N PRO A 73 -1.58 6.48 -2.40
CA PRO A 73 -0.70 6.48 -3.56
C PRO A 73 0.53 7.35 -3.32
N GLU A 74 1.56 7.14 -4.14
CA GLU A 74 2.76 7.99 -4.15
C GLU A 74 2.43 9.34 -4.82
N MET A 75 2.92 10.43 -4.24
CA MET A 75 2.67 11.78 -4.73
C MET A 75 3.62 12.09 -5.90
N THR A 76 3.17 11.82 -7.12
CA THR A 76 3.84 12.30 -8.34
C THR A 76 3.42 13.75 -8.65
N ASP A 77 4.22 14.46 -9.44
CA ASP A 77 3.94 15.86 -9.80
C ASP A 77 2.62 16.00 -10.61
N GLU A 78 2.28 15.00 -11.42
CA GLU A 78 1.01 14.94 -12.15
C GLU A 78 -0.19 14.90 -11.20
N ILE A 79 -0.16 13.97 -10.24
CA ILE A 79 -1.21 13.79 -9.25
C ILE A 79 -1.34 15.05 -8.37
N ARG A 80 -0.22 15.65 -8.00
CA ARG A 80 -0.20 16.90 -7.25
C ARG A 80 -0.93 18.02 -7.98
N ARG A 81 -0.65 18.21 -9.28
CA ARG A 81 -1.32 19.22 -10.11
C ARG A 81 -2.82 18.98 -10.20
N ASP A 82 -3.23 17.74 -10.41
CA ASP A 82 -4.66 17.37 -10.45
C ASP A 82 -5.37 17.70 -9.13
N LEU A 83 -4.74 17.39 -7.99
CA LEU A 83 -5.31 17.70 -6.67
C LEU A 83 -5.38 19.21 -6.40
N GLU A 84 -4.36 19.97 -6.79
CA GLU A 84 -4.35 21.44 -6.68
C GLU A 84 -5.45 22.07 -7.55
N VAL A 85 -5.67 21.55 -8.76
CA VAL A 85 -6.78 21.97 -9.63
C VAL A 85 -8.13 21.70 -8.98
N ILE A 86 -8.34 20.52 -8.39
CA ILE A 86 -9.59 20.21 -7.67
C ILE A 86 -9.81 21.16 -6.49
N GLN A 87 -8.74 21.53 -5.79
CA GLN A 87 -8.79 22.51 -4.71
C GLN A 87 -9.19 23.90 -5.23
N MET A 88 -8.65 24.31 -6.38
CA MET A 88 -8.93 25.60 -7.02
C MET A 88 -10.18 25.60 -7.91
N ARG A 89 -11.01 24.56 -7.90
CA ARG A 89 -12.19 24.41 -8.80
C ARG A 89 -13.14 25.62 -8.83
N GLY A 90 -13.24 26.38 -7.74
CA GLY A 90 -14.06 27.58 -7.67
C GLY A 90 -13.56 28.77 -8.49
N ALA A 91 -12.31 28.74 -8.94
CA ALA A 91 -11.72 29.77 -9.80
C ALA A 91 -11.71 29.38 -11.29
N ILE A 92 -12.05 28.12 -11.62
CA ILE A 92 -11.96 27.60 -13.00
C ILE A 92 -13.12 28.10 -13.85
N ASP A 93 -14.36 27.91 -13.37
CA ASP A 93 -15.56 28.34 -14.07
C ASP A 93 -16.27 29.44 -13.27
N PRO A 94 -16.37 30.68 -13.80
CA PRO A 94 -17.06 31.77 -13.12
C PRO A 94 -18.57 31.54 -12.94
N LYS A 95 -19.18 30.58 -13.64
CA LYS A 95 -20.59 30.22 -13.46
C LYS A 95 -20.80 29.18 -12.37
N ALA A 96 -19.81 28.34 -12.09
CA ALA A 96 -19.93 27.24 -11.15
C ALA A 96 -19.44 27.65 -9.75
N HIS A 97 -20.37 27.89 -8.83
CA HIS A 97 -20.06 28.26 -7.45
C HIS A 97 -20.04 27.02 -6.54
N TYR A 98 -18.84 26.64 -6.08
CA TYR A 98 -18.64 25.51 -5.17
C TYR A 98 -18.58 25.94 -3.70
N LYS A 99 -18.88 25.00 -2.78
CA LYS A 99 -18.58 25.17 -1.36
C LYS A 99 -17.07 25.29 -1.14
N LYS A 100 -16.68 26.13 -0.17
CA LYS A 100 -15.29 26.31 0.26
C LYS A 100 -14.70 24.98 0.75
N ASN A 101 -13.42 24.76 0.49
CA ASN A 101 -12.72 23.56 0.95
C ASN A 101 -12.54 23.59 2.47
N ALA A 102 -12.64 22.42 3.11
CA ALA A 102 -12.49 22.28 4.55
C ALA A 102 -11.03 22.39 5.02
N SER A 103 -10.07 21.94 4.21
CA SER A 103 -8.64 22.00 4.49
C SER A 103 -7.89 22.70 3.36
N LYS A 104 -6.76 23.31 3.71
CA LYS A 104 -5.78 23.83 2.75
C LYS A 104 -4.80 22.75 2.28
N GLU A 105 -4.67 21.66 3.01
CA GLU A 105 -3.72 20.58 2.73
C GLU A 105 -4.31 19.55 1.77
N LEU A 106 -3.45 18.95 0.94
CA LEU A 106 -3.84 17.86 0.04
C LEU A 106 -4.22 16.61 0.84
N PRO A 107 -5.22 15.84 0.39
CA PRO A 107 -5.61 14.61 1.07
C PRO A 107 -4.48 13.58 1.01
N LYS A 108 -4.24 12.90 2.14
CA LYS A 108 -3.21 11.85 2.23
C LYS A 108 -3.63 10.56 1.51
N HIS A 109 -4.85 10.09 1.78
CA HIS A 109 -5.38 8.85 1.21
C HIS A 109 -6.41 9.21 0.13
N PHE A 110 -6.18 8.78 -1.10
CA PHE A 110 -7.10 9.01 -2.22
C PHE A 110 -6.90 7.94 -3.31
N GLN A 111 -7.87 7.84 -4.21
CA GLN A 111 -7.81 7.00 -5.39
C GLN A 111 -8.27 7.80 -6.60
N ILE A 112 -7.61 7.60 -7.73
CA ILE A 112 -7.99 8.18 -9.02
C ILE A 112 -8.75 7.10 -9.78
N GLY A 113 -9.97 7.41 -10.18
CA GLY A 113 -10.84 6.50 -10.92
C GLY A 113 -11.42 7.19 -12.14
N THR A 114 -11.83 6.39 -13.11
CA THR A 114 -12.50 6.86 -14.32
C THR A 114 -13.99 6.53 -14.25
N VAL A 115 -14.82 7.43 -14.77
CA VAL A 115 -16.27 7.21 -14.84
C VAL A 115 -16.56 6.16 -15.92
N ILE A 116 -17.23 5.08 -15.53
CA ILE A 116 -17.73 4.06 -16.46
C ILE A 116 -19.13 4.48 -16.90
N GLU A 117 -19.23 4.95 -18.14
CA GLU A 117 -20.49 5.40 -18.72
C GLU A 117 -21.46 4.23 -18.95
N THR A 118 -22.75 4.49 -18.80
CA THR A 118 -23.79 3.53 -19.15
C THR A 118 -24.07 3.54 -20.65
N LYS A 119 -24.66 2.47 -21.19
CA LYS A 119 -25.04 2.41 -22.62
C LYS A 119 -26.18 3.37 -22.98
N ALA A 120 -26.97 3.82 -21.99
CA ALA A 120 -28.10 4.70 -22.22
C ALA A 120 -27.68 6.15 -22.53
N ASP A 121 -26.55 6.60 -22.01
CA ASP A 121 -26.09 7.99 -22.10
C ASP A 121 -25.28 8.31 -23.37
N PHE A 122 -25.54 7.59 -24.47
CA PHE A 122 -24.66 7.62 -25.66
C PHE A 122 -24.52 9.01 -26.30
N TYR A 123 -25.57 9.83 -26.29
CA TYR A 123 -25.62 11.11 -27.01
C TYR A 123 -25.48 12.36 -26.12
N SER A 124 -25.40 12.22 -24.80
CA SER A 124 -25.41 13.36 -23.87
C SER A 124 -24.08 13.55 -23.16
N SER A 125 -23.74 12.65 -22.24
CA SER A 125 -22.60 12.81 -21.32
C SER A 125 -21.37 12.00 -21.71
N ARG A 126 -21.48 11.16 -22.75
CA ARG A 126 -20.40 10.27 -23.19
C ARG A 126 -19.30 11.03 -23.91
N LEU A 127 -18.07 10.88 -23.42
CA LEU A 127 -16.88 11.43 -24.07
C LEU A 127 -16.40 10.51 -25.19
N THR A 128 -16.03 11.10 -26.33
CA THR A 128 -15.38 10.34 -27.41
C THR A 128 -13.94 9.94 -27.03
N ASN A 129 -13.40 8.91 -27.67
CA ASN A 129 -12.02 8.44 -27.37
C ASN A 129 -10.94 9.52 -27.56
N LYS A 130 -11.18 10.54 -28.40
CA LYS A 130 -10.23 11.65 -28.61
C LYS A 130 -10.22 12.65 -27.45
N GLU A 131 -11.36 12.76 -26.79
CA GLU A 131 -11.61 13.73 -25.72
C GLU A 131 -11.17 13.20 -24.37
N ARG A 132 -11.28 11.89 -24.15
CA ARG A 132 -10.76 11.21 -22.96
C ARG A 132 -9.25 11.42 -22.84
N LYS A 133 -8.79 12.00 -21.73
CA LYS A 133 -7.36 12.12 -21.41
C LYS A 133 -7.02 11.27 -20.20
N ARG A 134 -5.76 11.34 -19.78
CA ARG A 134 -5.24 10.58 -18.63
C ARG A 134 -5.40 11.33 -17.31
N THR A 135 -5.27 12.66 -17.35
CA THR A 135 -5.29 13.54 -16.17
C THR A 135 -6.38 14.60 -16.32
N ILE A 136 -6.83 15.15 -15.19
CA ILE A 136 -7.88 16.18 -15.18
C ILE A 136 -7.35 17.47 -15.81
N VAL A 137 -6.10 17.81 -15.51
CA VAL A 137 -5.42 18.98 -16.09
C VAL A 137 -5.39 18.90 -17.62
N ASP A 138 -5.07 17.74 -18.20
CA ASP A 138 -5.03 17.57 -19.66
C ASP A 138 -6.40 17.74 -20.31
N GLU A 139 -7.47 17.30 -19.65
CA GLU A 139 -8.84 17.51 -20.13
C GLU A 139 -9.20 18.99 -20.15
N LEU A 140 -8.88 19.72 -19.08
CA LEU A 140 -9.12 21.16 -18.98
C LEU A 140 -8.35 21.95 -20.04
N LEU A 141 -7.07 21.62 -20.26
CA LEU A 141 -6.26 22.26 -21.29
C LEU A 141 -6.84 22.01 -22.69
N ALA A 142 -7.26 20.77 -22.97
CA ALA A 142 -7.87 20.43 -24.26
C ALA A 142 -9.21 21.17 -24.47
N GLU A 143 -10.02 21.35 -23.41
CA GLU A 143 -11.25 22.12 -23.48
C GLU A 143 -10.99 23.62 -23.70
N TYR A 144 -9.99 24.17 -23.03
CA TYR A 144 -9.58 25.58 -23.20
C TYR A 144 -9.13 25.87 -24.64
N ASP A 145 -8.30 25.00 -25.21
CA ASP A 145 -7.85 25.14 -26.60
C ASP A 145 -9.00 25.06 -27.61
N LYS A 146 -10.01 24.21 -27.34
CA LYS A 146 -11.23 24.15 -28.15
C LYS A 146 -12.03 25.44 -28.07
N LYS A 147 -12.23 25.99 -26.87
CA LYS A 147 -12.95 27.26 -26.65
C LYS A 147 -12.27 28.43 -27.35
N LYS A 148 -10.94 28.47 -27.38
CA LYS A 148 -10.17 29.55 -28.02
C LYS A 148 -10.21 29.50 -29.56
N LYS A 149 -10.40 28.31 -30.14
CA LYS A 149 -10.47 28.12 -31.60
C LYS A 149 -11.86 28.39 -32.19
N SER A 150 -12.89 28.37 -31.35
CA SER A 150 -14.25 28.75 -31.71
C SER A 150 -14.43 30.27 -31.65
#